data_AF-A0A3D6BE54-F1
#
_entry.id   AF-A0A3D6BE54-F1
#
_cell.length_a   1.000
_cell.length_b   1.000
_cell.length_c   1.000
_cell.angle_alpha   90.00
_cell.angle_beta   90.00
_cell.angle_gamma   90.00
#
_symmetry.space_group_name_H-M   'P 1'
#
loop_
_entity.id
_entity.type
_entity.pdbx_description
1 polymer ?
#
loop_
_entity_poly.entity_id
_entity_poly.type
_entity_poly.pdbx_seq_one_letter_code
_entity_poly.pdbx_strand_id
1 'polypeptide(L)'
;FNLGLASVERLELLIEKIRIIDEIIDFTKKFSVKQRFVNQLLADKGTSELKQSVKLFDIILRPQISIFDLIEYITPFKTFLERVPEERRMEIIEGAEIIIKYEGYINREKILAEKLDKFENINIEDRFNFAELKSISTEGRQKLEKIKPKTIGQAKRISGVSPSDINVLLIMLGR
;
A
#
# COMPACT_ATOMS: atom_id res chain seq x y z
N PHE A 1 -12.12 6.64 16.12
CA PHE A 1 -13.47 6.55 16.69
C PHE A 1 -13.43 6.08 18.15
N ASN A 2 -12.88 4.90 18.46
CA ASN A 2 -12.83 4.33 19.83
C ASN A 2 -12.17 5.22 20.91
N LEU A 3 -11.30 6.16 20.51
CA LEU A 3 -10.69 7.15 21.41
C LEU A 3 -11.59 8.38 21.67
N GLY A 4 -12.81 8.44 21.10
CA GLY A 4 -13.77 9.54 21.28
C GLY A 4 -13.49 10.81 20.48
N LEU A 5 -12.41 10.87 19.69
CA LEU A 5 -11.95 12.08 19.00
C LEU A 5 -12.66 12.39 17.67
N ALA A 6 -13.58 11.53 17.21
CA ALA A 6 -14.30 11.71 15.96
C ALA A 6 -15.79 11.42 16.17
N SER A 7 -16.66 12.26 15.58
CA SER A 7 -18.10 12.06 15.60
C SER A 7 -18.52 10.81 14.83
N VAL A 8 -19.72 10.29 15.15
CA VAL A 8 -20.36 9.19 14.42
C VAL A 8 -20.57 9.57 12.96
N GLU A 9 -21.09 10.77 12.71
CA GLU A 9 -21.27 11.33 11.37
C GLU A 9 -19.97 11.31 10.54
N ARG A 10 -18.84 11.72 11.15
CA ARG A 10 -17.54 11.69 10.46
C ARG A 10 -17.12 10.26 10.10
N LEU A 11 -17.42 9.28 10.93
CA LEU A 11 -17.14 7.87 10.64
C LEU A 11 -18.03 7.35 9.51
N GLU A 12 -19.32 7.69 9.52
CA GLU A 12 -20.26 7.31 8.47
C GLU A 12 -19.85 7.88 7.12
N LEU A 13 -19.48 9.16 7.07
CA LEU A 13 -18.95 9.81 5.87
C LEU A 13 -17.65 9.14 5.36
N LEU A 14 -16.79 8.65 6.25
CA LEU A 14 -15.59 7.92 5.86
C LEU A 14 -15.94 6.55 5.26
N ILE A 15 -16.83 5.80 5.90
CA ILE A 15 -17.26 4.47 5.44
C ILE A 15 -17.94 4.59 4.08
N GLU A 16 -18.82 5.57 3.90
CA GLU A 16 -19.46 5.85 2.61
C GLU A 16 -18.42 6.17 1.54
N LYS A 17 -17.46 7.07 1.84
CA LYS A 17 -16.38 7.41 0.90
C LYS A 17 -15.61 6.17 0.47
N ILE A 18 -15.19 5.32 1.41
CA ILE A 18 -14.44 4.09 1.11
C ILE A 18 -15.26 3.16 0.21
N ARG A 19 -16.53 2.93 0.55
CA ARG A 19 -17.43 2.09 -0.24
C ARG A 19 -17.56 2.58 -1.69
N ILE A 20 -17.80 3.87 -1.89
CA ILE A 20 -17.97 4.42 -3.24
C ILE A 20 -16.67 4.37 -4.04
N ILE A 21 -15.53 4.64 -3.39
CA ILE A 21 -14.20 4.46 -4.01
C ILE A 21 -14.03 3.02 -4.50
N ASP A 22 -14.34 2.03 -3.67
CA ASP A 22 -14.22 0.62 -4.03
C ASP A 22 -15.15 0.25 -5.20
N GLU A 23 -16.37 0.81 -5.22
CA GLU A 23 -17.32 0.64 -6.34
C GLU A 23 -16.79 1.27 -7.64
N ILE A 24 -16.18 2.45 -7.60
CA ILE A 24 -15.52 3.06 -8.77
C ILE A 24 -14.39 2.17 -9.28
N ILE A 25 -13.52 1.70 -8.38
CA ILE A 25 -12.40 0.84 -8.75
C ILE A 25 -12.91 -0.46 -9.38
N ASP A 26 -13.92 -1.11 -8.79
CA ASP A 26 -14.53 -2.32 -9.32
C ASP A 26 -15.14 -2.11 -10.71
N PHE A 27 -15.85 -0.99 -10.91
CA PHE A 27 -16.35 -0.61 -12.23
C PHE A 27 -15.21 -0.52 -13.24
N THR A 28 -14.11 0.17 -12.91
CA THR A 28 -12.98 0.36 -13.84
C THR A 28 -12.27 -0.97 -14.17
N LYS A 29 -12.22 -1.92 -13.24
CA LYS A 29 -11.64 -3.26 -13.42
C LYS A 29 -12.53 -4.14 -14.32
N LYS A 30 -13.86 -3.94 -14.28
CA LYS A 30 -14.82 -4.72 -15.07
C LYS A 30 -15.07 -4.14 -16.46
N PHE A 31 -15.12 -2.81 -16.58
CA PHE A 31 -15.51 -2.13 -17.82
C PHE A 31 -14.38 -2.14 -18.87
N SER A 32 -14.70 -2.59 -20.08
CA SER A 32 -13.77 -2.61 -21.21
C SER A 32 -14.05 -1.43 -22.15
N VAL A 33 -12.99 -0.70 -22.52
CA VAL A 33 -13.05 0.48 -23.39
C VAL A 33 -12.55 0.11 -24.79
N LYS A 34 -13.27 0.53 -25.84
CA LYS A 34 -12.85 0.35 -27.23
C LYS A 34 -12.03 1.56 -27.72
N GLN A 35 -11.10 1.33 -28.65
CA GLN A 35 -10.14 2.36 -29.10
C GLN A 35 -10.84 3.63 -29.62
N ARG A 36 -11.94 3.44 -30.37
CA ARG A 36 -12.73 4.53 -30.98
C ARG A 36 -13.23 5.60 -30.00
N PHE A 37 -13.34 5.28 -28.70
CA PHE A 37 -13.85 6.22 -27.71
C PHE A 37 -12.74 7.09 -27.11
N VAL A 38 -11.49 6.60 -27.08
CA VAL A 38 -10.42 7.22 -26.27
C VAL A 38 -9.15 7.53 -27.04
N ASN A 39 -8.93 6.96 -28.23
CA ASN A 39 -7.65 7.17 -28.95
C ASN A 39 -7.37 8.65 -29.26
N GLN A 40 -8.40 9.45 -29.55
CA GLN A 40 -8.22 10.90 -29.73
C GLN A 40 -7.67 11.55 -28.45
N LEU A 41 -8.32 11.29 -27.30
CA LEU A 41 -7.84 11.76 -26.00
C LEU A 41 -6.42 11.27 -25.69
N LEU A 42 -6.11 10.00 -25.99
CA LEU A 42 -4.78 9.44 -25.75
C LEU A 42 -3.71 10.13 -26.59
N ALA A 43 -4.00 10.43 -27.86
CA ALA A 43 -3.11 11.20 -28.72
C ALA A 43 -2.91 12.62 -28.18
N ASP A 44 -3.99 13.31 -27.79
CA ASP A 44 -3.94 14.68 -27.24
C ASP A 44 -3.14 14.75 -25.93
N LYS A 45 -3.18 13.68 -25.11
CA LYS A 45 -2.40 13.54 -23.88
C LYS A 45 -0.99 13.00 -24.09
N GLY A 46 -0.57 12.78 -25.34
CA GLY A 46 0.79 12.32 -25.68
C GLY A 46 1.10 10.89 -25.22
N THR A 47 0.10 10.02 -25.15
CA THR A 47 0.25 8.61 -24.76
C THR A 47 -0.12 7.66 -25.90
N SER A 48 0.31 6.41 -25.82
CA SER A 48 0.19 5.44 -26.91
C SER A 48 -1.27 5.06 -27.19
N GLU A 49 -1.65 5.02 -28.46
CA GLU A 49 -2.99 4.57 -28.85
C GLU A 49 -3.29 3.13 -28.43
N LEU A 50 -4.57 2.83 -28.21
CA LEU A 50 -5.01 1.46 -28.02
C LEU A 50 -5.06 0.74 -29.37
N LYS A 51 -4.55 -0.49 -29.40
CA LYS A 51 -4.68 -1.41 -30.55
C LYS A 51 -5.90 -2.32 -30.43
N GLN A 52 -6.32 -2.61 -29.20
CA GLN A 52 -7.45 -3.47 -28.87
C GLN A 52 -8.23 -2.89 -27.69
N SER A 53 -9.36 -3.51 -27.35
CA SER A 53 -10.08 -3.12 -26.14
C SER A 53 -9.29 -3.50 -24.89
N VAL A 54 -9.23 -2.59 -23.92
CA VAL A 54 -8.53 -2.77 -22.63
C VAL A 54 -9.46 -2.37 -21.48
N LYS A 55 -9.12 -2.72 -20.24
CA LYS A 55 -9.91 -2.26 -19.08
C LYS A 55 -9.73 -0.77 -18.88
N LEU A 56 -10.78 -0.11 -18.40
CA LEU A 56 -10.71 1.30 -18.02
C LEU A 56 -9.62 1.52 -16.96
N PHE A 57 -9.48 0.58 -16.04
CA PHE A 57 -8.40 0.53 -15.04
C PHE A 57 -7.00 0.68 -15.68
N ASP A 58 -6.71 -0.07 -16.76
CA ASP A 58 -5.41 -0.03 -17.43
C ASP A 58 -5.12 1.31 -18.12
N ILE A 59 -6.16 2.05 -18.49
CA ILE A 59 -6.03 3.39 -19.06
C ILE A 59 -5.69 4.39 -17.97
N ILE A 60 -6.36 4.32 -16.81
CA ILE A 60 -6.16 5.22 -15.67
C ILE A 60 -4.77 5.06 -15.04
N LEU A 61 -4.17 3.87 -15.14
CA LEU A 61 -2.79 3.63 -14.71
C LEU A 61 -1.74 4.46 -15.49
N ARG A 62 -2.11 5.03 -16.64
CA ARG A 62 -1.19 5.88 -17.42
C ARG A 62 -1.01 7.21 -16.70
N PRO A 63 0.24 7.65 -16.46
CA PRO A 63 0.50 8.85 -15.66
C PRO A 63 -0.05 10.13 -16.31
N GLN A 64 -0.20 10.16 -17.64
CA GLN A 64 -0.74 11.29 -18.38
C GLN A 64 -2.27 11.42 -18.32
N ILE A 65 -2.98 10.40 -17.80
CA ILE A 65 -4.44 10.33 -17.84
C ILE A 65 -5.00 10.54 -16.44
N SER A 66 -5.95 11.45 -16.30
CA SER A 66 -6.82 11.56 -15.13
C SER A 66 -8.17 10.88 -15.38
N ILE A 67 -8.83 10.43 -14.31
CA ILE A 67 -10.22 9.95 -14.39
C ILE A 67 -11.13 11.02 -14.98
N PHE A 68 -10.91 12.30 -14.64
CA PHE A 68 -11.73 13.41 -15.13
C PHE A 68 -11.65 13.59 -16.64
N ASP A 69 -10.51 13.28 -17.25
CA ASP A 69 -10.33 13.35 -18.71
C ASP A 69 -11.22 12.33 -19.45
N LEU A 70 -11.59 11.23 -18.79
CA LEU A 70 -12.28 10.09 -19.39
C LEU A 70 -13.81 10.20 -19.30
N ILE A 71 -14.33 11.07 -18.43
CA ILE A 71 -15.76 11.19 -18.13
C ILE A 71 -16.56 11.54 -19.39
N GLU A 72 -16.09 12.52 -20.17
CA GLU A 72 -16.81 12.97 -21.38
C GLU A 72 -16.74 11.99 -22.56
N TYR A 73 -15.77 11.07 -22.55
CA TYR A 73 -15.56 10.11 -23.63
C TYR A 73 -16.25 8.75 -23.38
N ILE A 74 -16.64 8.48 -22.14
CA ILE A 74 -17.17 7.18 -21.73
C ILE A 74 -18.51 7.36 -21.01
N THR A 75 -19.60 7.44 -21.79
CA THR A 75 -20.95 7.67 -21.26
C THR A 75 -21.37 6.71 -20.13
N PRO A 76 -21.13 5.38 -20.22
CA PRO A 76 -21.49 4.48 -19.11
C PRO A 76 -20.74 4.80 -17.81
N PHE A 77 -19.53 5.31 -17.91
CA PHE A 77 -18.74 5.71 -16.75
C PHE A 77 -19.22 7.04 -16.18
N LYS A 78 -19.54 8.02 -17.04
CA LYS A 78 -20.20 9.27 -16.62
C LYS A 78 -21.49 9.01 -15.85
N THR A 79 -22.39 8.19 -16.39
CA THR A 79 -23.66 7.82 -15.73
C THR A 79 -23.43 7.06 -14.42
N PHE A 80 -22.36 6.26 -14.32
CA PHE A 80 -22.00 5.61 -13.07
C PHE A 80 -21.57 6.64 -12.01
N LEU A 81 -20.73 7.62 -12.38
CA LEU A 81 -20.21 8.66 -11.48
C LEU A 81 -21.27 9.67 -11.02
N GLU A 82 -22.39 9.81 -11.74
CA GLU A 82 -23.53 10.63 -11.30
C GLU A 82 -24.14 10.15 -9.97
N ARG A 83 -23.94 8.87 -9.62
CA ARG A 83 -24.39 8.29 -8.33
C ARG A 83 -23.54 8.73 -7.14
N VAL A 84 -22.38 9.31 -7.38
CA VAL A 84 -21.51 9.82 -6.33
C VAL A 84 -22.10 11.11 -5.77
N PRO A 85 -22.23 11.26 -4.44
CA PRO A 85 -22.76 12.45 -3.79
C PRO A 85 -22.07 13.72 -4.29
N GLU A 86 -22.86 14.71 -4.73
CA GLU A 86 -22.37 15.90 -5.41
C GLU A 86 -21.35 16.69 -4.57
N GLU A 87 -21.65 16.92 -3.29
CA GLU A 87 -20.82 17.68 -2.36
C GLU A 87 -19.41 17.11 -2.18
N ARG A 88 -19.24 15.80 -2.39
CA ARG A 88 -17.97 15.08 -2.16
C ARG A 88 -17.46 14.36 -3.39
N ARG A 89 -18.06 14.63 -4.56
CA ARG A 89 -17.76 13.92 -5.80
C ARG A 89 -16.29 14.01 -6.18
N MET A 90 -15.72 15.21 -6.10
CA MET A 90 -14.32 15.45 -6.45
C MET A 90 -13.38 14.65 -5.55
N GLU A 91 -13.53 14.76 -4.23
CA GLU A 91 -12.73 14.06 -3.22
C GLU A 91 -12.78 12.53 -3.39
N ILE A 92 -13.96 11.99 -3.71
CA ILE A 92 -14.18 10.55 -3.88
C ILE A 92 -13.53 10.06 -5.18
N ILE A 93 -13.75 10.76 -6.29
CA ILE A 93 -13.19 10.37 -7.60
C ILE A 93 -11.67 10.47 -7.60
N GLU A 94 -11.10 11.54 -7.04
CA GLU A 94 -9.66 11.69 -6.86
C GLU A 94 -9.10 10.57 -5.98
N GLY A 95 -9.80 10.23 -4.89
CA GLY A 95 -9.43 9.10 -4.03
C GLY A 95 -9.34 7.78 -4.79
N ALA A 96 -10.30 7.51 -5.67
CA ALA A 96 -10.27 6.33 -6.53
C ALA A 96 -9.09 6.36 -7.52
N GLU A 97 -8.82 7.50 -8.17
CA GLU A 97 -7.67 7.66 -9.07
C GLU A 97 -6.35 7.38 -8.36
N ILE A 98 -6.17 7.95 -7.16
CA ILE A 98 -4.97 7.76 -6.33
C ILE A 98 -4.83 6.28 -5.99
N ILE A 99 -5.88 5.62 -5.52
CA ILE A 99 -5.78 4.21 -5.14
C ILE A 99 -5.43 3.35 -6.36
N ILE A 100 -6.04 3.59 -7.52
CA ILE A 100 -5.72 2.87 -8.77
C ILE A 100 -4.23 3.04 -9.13
N LYS A 101 -3.74 4.27 -9.18
CA LYS A 101 -2.35 4.57 -9.60
C LYS A 101 -1.31 4.04 -8.61
N TYR A 102 -1.64 4.02 -7.32
CA TYR A 102 -0.70 3.64 -6.26
C TYR A 102 -0.89 2.22 -5.73
N GLU A 103 -1.89 1.45 -6.16
CA GLU A 103 -2.19 0.08 -5.67
C GLU A 103 -0.95 -0.82 -5.68
N GLY A 104 -0.19 -0.83 -6.79
CA GLY A 104 1.01 -1.64 -6.91
C GLY A 104 2.12 -1.24 -5.94
N TYR A 105 2.33 0.07 -5.75
CA TYR A 105 3.33 0.59 -4.82
C TYR A 105 2.94 0.30 -3.38
N ILE A 106 1.68 0.56 -3.02
CA ILE A 106 1.14 0.29 -1.68
C ILE A 106 1.27 -1.21 -1.36
N ASN A 107 0.94 -2.10 -2.29
CA ASN A 107 1.07 -3.54 -2.08
C ASN A 107 2.53 -3.97 -1.91
N ARG A 108 3.46 -3.38 -2.66
CA ARG A 108 4.89 -3.63 -2.49
C ARG A 108 5.38 -3.19 -1.11
N GLU A 109 4.99 -2.00 -0.67
CA GLU A 109 5.36 -1.48 0.66
C GLU A 109 4.73 -2.30 1.79
N LYS A 110 3.49 -2.76 1.64
CA LYS A 110 2.86 -3.69 2.60
C LYS A 110 3.65 -4.99 2.73
N ILE A 111 4.04 -5.62 1.62
CA ILE A 111 4.85 -6.85 1.64
C ILE A 111 6.21 -6.60 2.33
N LEU A 112 6.82 -5.44 2.12
CA LEU A 112 8.05 -5.07 2.82
C LEU A 112 7.83 -4.88 4.32
N ALA A 113 6.75 -4.20 4.71
CA ALA A 113 6.38 -3.99 6.10
C ALA A 113 6.08 -5.31 6.83
N GLU A 114 5.33 -6.22 6.21
CA GLU A 114 5.05 -7.57 6.77
C GLU A 114 6.34 -8.37 7.02
N LYS A 115 7.33 -8.27 6.13
CA LYS A 115 8.65 -8.89 6.33
C LYS A 115 9.42 -8.29 7.51
N LEU A 116 9.23 -7.00 7.79
CA LEU A 116 9.83 -6.35 8.95
C LEU A 116 9.12 -6.78 10.24
N ASP A 117 7.79 -6.83 10.21
CA ASP A 117 6.95 -7.18 11.37
C ASP A 117 7.18 -8.62 11.87
N LYS A 118 7.57 -9.54 10.96
CA LYS A 118 7.93 -10.92 11.31
C LYS A 118 8.92 -11.01 12.47
N PHE A 119 9.81 -10.03 12.61
CA PHE A 119 10.83 -9.99 13.67
C PHE A 119 10.44 -9.16 14.89
N GLU A 120 9.53 -8.19 14.74
CA GLU A 120 9.14 -7.28 15.82
C GLU A 120 8.57 -8.00 17.03
N ASN A 121 7.81 -9.07 16.78
CA ASN A 121 7.08 -9.80 17.82
C ASN A 121 7.86 -11.01 18.39
N ILE A 122 9.09 -11.26 17.95
CA ILE A 122 9.91 -12.38 18.45
C ILE A 122 10.60 -11.95 19.74
N ASN A 123 10.02 -12.31 20.88
CA ASN A 123 10.57 -11.99 22.19
C ASN A 123 11.86 -12.79 22.49
N ILE A 124 12.91 -12.06 22.88
CA ILE A 124 14.23 -12.59 23.30
C ILE A 124 14.68 -12.04 24.66
N GLU A 125 13.82 -11.30 25.35
CA GLU A 125 14.10 -10.78 26.69
C GLU A 125 14.49 -11.94 27.61
N ASP A 126 15.65 -11.78 28.26
CA ASP A 126 16.26 -12.75 29.17
C ASP A 126 16.46 -14.18 28.62
N ARG A 127 16.36 -14.38 27.30
CA ARG A 127 16.55 -15.70 26.66
C ARG A 127 18.00 -16.06 26.40
N PHE A 128 18.89 -15.07 26.39
CA PHE A 128 20.27 -15.24 26.01
C PHE A 128 21.20 -14.57 27.02
N ASN A 129 22.27 -15.27 27.38
CA ASN A 129 23.47 -14.63 27.90
C ASN A 129 24.33 -14.21 26.70
N PHE A 130 24.18 -12.98 26.22
CA PHE A 130 24.82 -12.56 24.97
C PHE A 130 26.33 -12.67 25.07
N ALA A 131 26.93 -12.34 26.22
CA ALA A 131 28.39 -12.42 26.44
C ALA A 131 29.03 -13.79 26.11
N GLU A 132 28.27 -14.87 26.25
CA GLU A 132 28.73 -16.24 26.00
C GLU A 132 28.52 -16.73 24.55
N LEU A 133 27.77 -15.99 23.73
CA LEU A 133 27.43 -16.37 22.36
C LEU A 133 28.61 -16.17 21.38
N LYS A 134 29.49 -17.17 21.31
CA LYS A 134 30.67 -17.16 20.42
C LYS A 134 30.34 -17.16 18.91
N SER A 135 29.14 -17.58 18.54
CA SER A 135 28.62 -17.57 17.17
C SER A 135 28.21 -16.18 16.68
N ILE A 136 28.13 -15.19 17.57
CA ILE A 136 27.86 -13.79 17.27
C ILE A 136 29.18 -13.02 17.24
N SER A 137 29.28 -12.07 16.31
CA SER A 137 30.42 -11.16 16.18
C SER A 137 30.72 -10.45 17.50
N THR A 138 32.00 -10.15 17.78
CA THR A 138 32.38 -9.48 19.03
C THR A 138 31.67 -8.13 19.19
N GLU A 139 31.54 -7.37 18.10
CA GLU A 139 30.80 -6.10 18.10
C GLU A 139 29.31 -6.31 18.37
N GLY A 140 28.65 -7.23 17.64
CA GLY A 140 27.25 -7.53 17.84
C GLY A 140 26.96 -7.97 19.27
N ARG A 141 27.82 -8.82 19.84
CA ARG A 141 27.72 -9.30 21.21
C ARG A 141 27.80 -8.19 22.25
N GLN A 142 28.80 -7.32 22.14
CA GLN A 142 28.97 -6.17 23.04
C GLN A 142 27.75 -5.25 23.00
N LYS A 143 27.21 -5.01 21.80
CA LYS A 143 26.05 -4.13 21.63
C LYS A 143 24.75 -4.77 22.11
N LEU A 144 24.54 -6.06 21.85
CA LEU A 144 23.38 -6.82 22.36
C LEU A 144 23.39 -6.90 23.88
N GLU A 145 24.54 -7.19 24.51
CA GLU A 145 24.67 -7.25 25.96
C GLU A 145 24.43 -5.88 26.61
N LYS A 146 24.90 -4.80 25.98
CA LYS A 146 24.71 -3.43 26.48
C LYS A 146 23.25 -2.97 26.38
N ILE A 147 22.58 -3.25 25.26
CA ILE A 147 21.25 -2.72 24.97
C ILE A 147 20.14 -3.62 25.52
N LYS A 148 20.40 -4.94 25.65
CA LYS A 148 19.45 -5.97 26.08
C LYS A 148 18.10 -5.84 25.37
N PRO A 149 18.08 -6.03 24.03
CA PRO A 149 16.84 -5.89 23.28
C PRO A 149 15.80 -6.92 23.72
N LYS A 150 14.54 -6.51 23.79
CA LYS A 150 13.40 -7.37 24.14
C LYS A 150 12.94 -8.23 22.98
N THR A 151 13.20 -7.80 21.74
CA THR A 151 12.75 -8.51 20.54
C THR A 151 13.85 -8.61 19.48
N ILE A 152 13.75 -9.60 18.58
CA ILE A 152 14.66 -9.71 17.42
C ILE A 152 14.58 -8.45 16.55
N GLY A 153 13.39 -7.88 16.37
CA GLY A 153 13.20 -6.62 15.66
C GLY A 153 14.02 -5.47 16.26
N GLN A 154 14.00 -5.35 17.60
CA GLN A 154 14.84 -4.37 18.30
C GLN A 154 16.33 -4.67 18.11
N ALA A 155 16.75 -5.93 18.26
CA ALA A 155 18.13 -6.35 18.07
C ALA A 155 18.66 -5.99 16.67
N LYS A 156 17.85 -6.20 15.63
CA LYS A 156 18.18 -5.93 14.23
C LYS A 156 18.41 -4.44 13.93
N ARG A 157 17.77 -3.53 14.69
CA ARG A 157 17.95 -2.07 14.55
C ARG A 157 19.21 -1.55 15.23
N ILE A 158 19.89 -2.36 16.04
CA ILE A 158 21.11 -1.95 16.72
C ILE A 158 22.23 -1.82 15.68
N SER A 159 22.73 -0.61 15.47
CA SER A 159 23.88 -0.36 14.60
C SER A 159 25.06 -1.25 15.03
N GLY A 160 25.64 -2.02 14.11
CA GLY A 160 26.73 -2.97 14.38
C GLY A 160 26.32 -4.37 14.82
N VAL A 161 25.01 -4.65 14.92
CA VAL A 161 24.49 -6.01 14.91
C VAL A 161 24.19 -6.38 13.46
N SER A 162 24.88 -7.39 12.94
CA SER A 162 24.78 -7.77 11.53
C SER A 162 23.57 -8.68 11.26
N PRO A 163 23.10 -8.79 10.00
CA PRO A 163 22.10 -9.79 9.63
C PRO A 163 22.49 -11.23 9.99
N SER A 164 23.79 -11.56 9.94
CA SER A 164 24.30 -12.88 10.33
C SER A 164 24.13 -13.15 11.83
N ASP A 165 24.37 -12.15 12.67
CA ASP A 165 24.18 -12.24 14.13
C ASP A 165 22.70 -12.49 14.47
N ILE A 166 21.79 -11.82 13.76
CA ILE A 166 20.35 -12.03 13.89
C ILE A 166 19.94 -13.45 13.47
N ASN A 167 20.50 -13.97 12.39
CA ASN A 167 20.22 -15.35 11.96
C ASN A 167 20.67 -16.38 13.00
N VAL A 168 21.82 -16.17 13.65
CA VAL A 168 22.26 -17.03 14.76
C VAL A 168 21.23 -17.04 15.90
N LEU A 169 20.75 -15.87 16.31
CA LEU A 169 19.71 -15.78 17.35
C LEU A 169 18.42 -16.50 16.93
N LEU A 170 18.00 -16.37 15.67
CA LEU A 170 16.81 -17.06 15.14
C LEU A 170 16.97 -18.58 15.15
N ILE A 171 18.11 -19.10 14.70
CA ILE A 171 18.42 -20.53 14.72
C ILE A 171 18.40 -21.07 16.16
N MET A 172 18.95 -20.33 17.12
CA MET A 172 18.93 -20.71 18.54
C MET A 172 17.52 -20.69 19.15
N LEU A 173 16.58 -19.95 18.57
CA LEU A 173 15.14 -19.99 18.91
C LEU A 173 14.38 -21.09 18.17
N GLY A 174 15.04 -21.87 17.31
CA GLY A 174 14.42 -22.90 16.48
C GLY A 174 13.58 -22.34 15.33
N ARG A 175 13.99 -21.20 14.75
CA ARG A 175 13.29 -20.53 13.63
C ARG A 175 14.14 -20.38 12.38
#